data_AF-A0A164H6R6-F1
#
_entry.id   AF-A0A164H6R6-F1
#
_cell.length_a   1.000
_cell.length_b   1.000
_cell.length_c   1.000
_cell.angle_alpha   90.00
_cell.angle_beta   90.00
_cell.angle_gamma   90.00
#
_symmetry.space_group_name_H-M   'P 1'
#
loop_
_entity.id
_entity.type
_entity.pdbx_description
1 polymer ?
#
loop_
_entity_poly.entity_id
_entity_poly.type
_entity_poly.pdbx_seq_one_letter_code
_entity_poly.pdbx_strand_id
1 'polypeptide(L)'
;MFSPFIFKFELLEDEDDFVFPCERYRRLSELDSGDIEIDSSINVLGVVSSVGTMQNMEINNSDGTKRDAAYLEVQLVDSSLKQG
;
A
#
# COMPACT_ATOMS: atom_id res chain seq x y z
N MET A 1 -18.38 17.11 -6.03
CA MET A 1 -18.19 17.08 -7.49
C MET A 1 -16.81 16.49 -7.73
N PHE A 2 -16.72 15.21 -8.05
CA PHE A 2 -15.44 14.52 -8.26
C PHE A 2 -15.07 14.62 -9.75
N SER A 3 -13.85 15.10 -10.04
CA SER A 3 -13.32 15.16 -11.40
C SER A 3 -12.90 13.76 -11.84
N PRO A 4 -13.31 13.28 -13.03
CA PRO A 4 -12.81 12.02 -13.56
C PRO A 4 -11.40 12.22 -14.11
N PHE A 5 -10.42 11.46 -13.61
CA PHE A 5 -9.11 11.35 -14.25
C PHE A 5 -9.25 10.52 -15.52
N ILE A 6 -9.00 11.13 -16.68
CA ILE A 6 -8.95 10.46 -17.98
C ILE A 6 -7.52 9.92 -18.17
N PHE A 7 -7.35 8.60 -18.13
CA PHE A 7 -6.09 7.95 -18.46
C PHE A 7 -6.01 7.76 -19.99
N LYS A 8 -4.97 8.32 -20.62
CA LYS A 8 -4.61 8.01 -22.01
C LYS A 8 -3.77 6.74 -22.00
N PHE A 9 -4.28 5.68 -22.61
CA PHE A 9 -3.53 4.47 -22.93
C PHE A 9 -3.07 4.54 -24.39
N GLU A 10 -1.81 4.24 -24.64
CA GLU A 10 -1.27 4.06 -25.99
C GLU A 10 -1.11 2.55 -26.22
N LEU A 11 -1.75 2.05 -27.28
CA LEU A 11 -1.72 0.64 -27.65
C LEU A 11 -0.53 0.43 -28.59
N LEU A 12 0.40 -0.46 -28.24
CA LEU A 12 1.45 -0.92 -29.15
C LEU A 12 1.18 -2.37 -29.54
N GLU A 13 1.41 -2.66 -30.81
CA GLU A 13 1.21 -3.96 -31.44
C GLU A 13 2.44 -4.83 -31.19
N ASP A 14 2.41 -5.70 -30.18
CA ASP A 14 3.21 -6.94 -30.13
C ASP A 14 2.57 -7.93 -29.14
N GLU A 15 2.36 -9.17 -29.58
CA GLU A 15 1.48 -10.17 -28.93
C GLU A 15 2.05 -10.83 -27.65
N ASP A 16 3.23 -10.42 -27.16
CA ASP A 16 3.89 -11.04 -25.99
C ASP A 16 4.34 -10.04 -24.90
N ASP A 17 3.94 -8.77 -24.96
CA ASP A 17 4.29 -7.76 -23.94
C ASP A 17 3.14 -7.56 -22.94
N PHE A 18 3.23 -8.24 -21.79
CA PHE A 18 2.33 -7.99 -20.67
C PHE A 18 2.70 -6.67 -19.98
N VAL A 19 1.87 -5.64 -20.15
CA VAL A 19 1.94 -4.41 -19.36
C VAL A 19 1.51 -4.71 -17.93
N PHE A 20 2.47 -4.95 -17.04
CA PHE A 20 2.22 -4.73 -15.61
C PHE A 20 2.15 -3.20 -15.41
N PRO A 21 1.14 -2.65 -14.72
CA PRO A 21 1.23 -1.26 -14.30
C PRO A 21 2.55 -1.12 -13.53
N CYS A 22 3.43 -0.18 -13.94
CA CYS A 22 4.59 0.18 -13.14
C CYS A 22 4.09 0.82 -11.84
N GLU A 23 3.64 0.00 -10.90
CA GLU A 23 3.38 0.42 -9.54
C GLU A 23 4.71 0.94 -8.98
N ARG A 24 4.77 2.24 -8.74
CA ARG A 24 5.96 2.86 -8.15
C ARG A 24 6.00 2.49 -6.68
N TYR A 25 6.79 1.48 -6.33
CA TYR A 25 7.06 1.13 -4.94
C TYR A 25 8.02 2.15 -4.31
N ARG A 26 7.64 2.69 -3.15
CA ARG A 26 8.56 3.48 -2.31
C ARG A 26 9.42 2.57 -1.46
N ARG A 27 10.64 3.01 -1.18
CA ARG A 27 11.56 2.32 -0.27
C ARG A 27 11.08 2.50 1.17
N LEU A 28 11.25 1.49 2.01
CA LEU A 28 10.80 1.58 3.41
C LEU A 28 11.54 2.69 4.19
N SER A 29 12.82 2.91 3.90
CA SER A 29 13.61 4.01 4.49
C SER A 29 13.09 5.42 4.17
N GLU A 30 12.31 5.59 3.10
CA GLU A 30 11.66 6.88 2.77
C GLU A 30 10.39 7.11 3.60
N LEU A 31 9.86 6.07 4.25
CA LEU A 31 8.71 6.20 5.16
C LEU A 31 9.14 6.65 6.56
N ASP A 32 10.32 6.20 7.00
CA ASP A 32 10.89 6.56 8.29
C ASP A 32 11.26 8.05 8.41
N SER A 33 11.42 8.77 7.29
CA SER A 33 11.76 10.19 7.32
C SER A 33 10.60 11.09 7.77
N GLY A 34 9.37 10.57 7.84
CA GLY A 34 8.18 11.32 8.24
C GLY A 34 7.64 12.30 7.20
N ASP A 35 8.24 12.36 6.01
CA ASP A 35 7.83 13.24 4.89
C ASP A 35 6.71 12.62 4.03
N ILE A 36 5.79 11.90 4.68
CA ILE A 36 4.65 11.25 4.02
C ILE A 36 3.38 11.86 4.56
N GLU A 37 2.59 12.45 3.66
CA GLU A 37 1.24 12.89 3.99
C GLU A 37 0.43 11.68 4.47
N ILE A 38 -0.10 11.78 5.70
CA ILE A 38 -0.79 10.70 6.43
C ILE A 38 -2.01 10.16 5.64
N ASP A 39 -2.57 10.95 4.72
CA ASP A 39 -3.73 10.61 3.91
C ASP A 39 -3.39 10.09 2.49
N SER A 40 -2.10 9.92 2.17
CA SER A 40 -1.67 9.44 0.85
C SER A 40 -1.59 7.91 0.77
N SER A 41 -2.16 7.32 -0.29
CA SER A 41 -2.00 5.88 -0.57
C SER A 41 -0.60 5.62 -1.16
N ILE A 42 0.14 4.71 -0.54
CA ILE A 42 1.49 4.33 -0.95
C ILE A 42 1.55 2.84 -1.26
N ASN A 43 2.36 2.49 -2.26
CA ASN A 43 2.72 1.11 -2.54
C ASN A 43 4.13 0.87 -2.03
N VAL A 44 4.34 -0.22 -1.29
CA VAL A 44 5.63 -0.62 -0.73
C VAL A 44 5.89 -2.09 -1.05
N LEU A 45 7.15 -2.46 -1.23
CA LEU A 45 7.58 -3.83 -1.46
C LEU A 45 8.61 -4.22 -0.41
N GLY A 46 8.36 -5.29 0.33
CA GLY A 46 9.24 -5.75 1.39
C GLY A 46 9.03 -7.23 1.71
N VAL A 47 10.01 -7.81 2.40
CA VAL A 47 9.94 -9.15 2.97
C VAL A 47 9.27 -9.06 4.34
N VAL A 48 8.33 -9.95 4.62
CA VAL A 48 7.72 -10.05 5.96
C VAL A 48 8.78 -10.59 6.94
N SER A 49 9.20 -9.76 7.89
CA SER A 49 10.16 -10.16 8.94
C SER A 49 9.46 -10.79 10.14
N SER A 50 8.27 -10.30 10.49
CA SER A 50 7.45 -10.85 11.56
C SER A 50 5.97 -10.56 11.33
N VAL A 51 5.13 -11.38 11.97
CA VAL A 51 3.67 -11.29 11.90
C VAL A 51 3.14 -11.30 13.32
N GLY A 52 2.27 -10.34 13.65
CA GLY A 52 1.58 -10.29 14.93
C GLY A 52 0.45 -11.33 15.03
N THR A 53 -0.23 -11.35 16.18
CA THR A 53 -1.42 -12.18 16.36
C THR A 53 -2.61 -11.54 15.66
N MET A 54 -3.41 -12.33 14.94
CA MET A 54 -4.67 -11.88 14.35
C MET A 54 -5.67 -11.49 15.46
N GLN A 55 -6.30 -10.33 15.32
CA GLN A 55 -7.26 -9.79 16.28
C GLN A 55 -8.58 -9.44 15.57
N ASN A 56 -9.69 -9.52 16.30
CA ASN A 56 -10.95 -8.95 15.84
C ASN A 56 -11.07 -7.53 16.39
N MET A 57 -11.27 -6.55 15.51
CA MET A 57 -11.52 -5.16 15.83
C MET A 57 -12.96 -4.79 15.51
N GLU A 58 -13.62 -4.10 16.44
CA GLU A 58 -14.92 -3.47 16.19
C GLU A 58 -14.67 -2.02 15.74
N ILE A 59 -15.05 -1.71 14.51
CA ILE A 59 -15.00 -0.37 13.94
C ILE A 59 -16.36 0.30 14.16
N ASN A 60 -16.36 1.39 14.92
CA ASN A 60 -17.53 2.22 15.13
C ASN A 60 -17.52 3.34 14.08
N ASN A 61 -18.46 3.28 13.13
CA ASN A 61 -18.61 4.30 12.12
C ASN A 61 -19.30 5.54 12.69
N SER A 62 -19.07 6.69 12.05
CA SER A 62 -19.67 7.97 12.43
C SER A 62 -21.19 8.02 12.27
N ASP A 63 -21.77 7.11 11.49
CA ASP A 63 -23.22 6.92 11.34
C ASP A 63 -23.84 6.01 12.42
N GLY A 64 -23.04 5.56 13.39
CA GLY A 64 -23.48 4.68 14.49
C GLY A 64 -23.53 3.20 14.12
N THR A 65 -23.17 2.82 12.89
CA THR A 65 -23.04 1.40 12.51
C THR A 65 -21.75 0.81 13.06
N LYS A 66 -21.80 -0.49 13.39
CA LYS A 66 -20.66 -1.27 13.86
C LYS A 66 -20.25 -2.26 12.79
N ARG A 67 -18.94 -2.39 12.57
CA ARG A 67 -18.37 -3.38 11.65
C ARG A 67 -17.26 -4.13 12.34
N ASP A 68 -17.34 -5.46 12.30
CA ASP A 68 -16.24 -6.32 12.68
C ASP A 68 -15.21 -6.39 11.55
N ALA A 69 -13.94 -6.25 11.89
CA ALA A 69 -12.81 -6.38 10.99
C ALA A 69 -11.74 -7.28 11.61
N ALA A 70 -11.13 -8.13 10.79
CA ALA A 70 -9.91 -8.81 11.18
C ALA A 70 -8.73 -7.84 11.03
N TYR A 71 -7.92 -7.73 12.08
CA TYR A 71 -6.68 -6.95 12.11
C TYR A 71 -5.48 -7.89 12.20
N LEU A 72 -4.46 -7.60 11.40
CA LEU A 72 -3.19 -8.31 11.43
C LEU A 72 -2.05 -7.30 11.25
N GLU A 73 -1.14 -7.28 12.21
CA GLU A 73 0.08 -6.49 12.13
C GLU A 73 1.17 -7.29 11.39
N VAL A 74 1.86 -6.63 10.45
CA VAL A 74 2.97 -7.20 9.68
C VAL A 74 4.14 -6.23 9.68
N GLN A 75 5.32 -6.74 9.99
CA GLN A 75 6.56 -5.99 9.88
C GLN A 75 7.25 -6.32 8.56
N LEU A 76 7.56 -5.28 7.79
CA LEU A 76 8.22 -5.41 6.49
C LEU A 76 9.68 -4.94 6.59
N VAL A 77 10.58 -5.63 5.90
CA VAL A 77 11.98 -5.24 5.72
C VAL A 77 12.37 -5.26 4.25
N ASP A 78 13.22 -4.32 3.84
CA ASP A 78 13.81 -4.30 2.51
C ASP A 78 15.31 -3.98 2.61
N SER A 79 16.00 -4.04 1.46
CA SER A 79 17.44 -3.75 1.40
C SER A 79 17.80 -2.28 1.70
N SER A 80 16.81 -1.38 1.77
CA SER A 80 17.03 0.04 2.05
C SER A 80 17.24 0.32 3.54
N LEU A 81 16.70 -0.53 4.42
CA LEU A 81 16.81 -0.43 5.88
C LEU A 81 18.13 -0.98 6.45
N LYS A 82 19.25 -0.95 5.69
CA LYS A 82 20.52 -1.63 6.02
C LYS A 82 20.81 -1.69 7.52
N GLN A 83 20.91 -2.92 8.05
CA GLN A 83 21.45 -3.21 9.37
C GLN A 83 22.93 -2.77 9.42
N GLY A 84 23.28 -2.00 10.45
CA GLY A 84 24.67 -1.84 10.88
C GLY A 84 25.16 -3.08 11.61
#